data_AF-A0A9D2A203-F1
#
_entry.id   AF-A0A9D2A203-F1
#
_cell.length_a   1.000
_cell.length_b   1.000
_cell.length_c   1.000
_cell.angle_alpha   90.00
_cell.angle_beta   90.00
_cell.angle_gamma   90.00
#
_symmetry.space_group_name_H-M   'P 1'
#
loop_
_entity.id
_entity.type
_entity.pdbx_description
1 polymer ?
#
loop_
_entity_poly.entity_id
_entity_poly.type
_entity_poly.pdbx_seq_one_letter_code
_entity_poly.pdbx_strand_id
1 'polypeptide(L)'
;MKGELTQDELQTLLELVFLGEYAVNACRAPKEVSRRHRDMAYRLYRAAYEAEKHVSDPEAIEQNELDDFRDQIYDGVQEYLEQFETDVCLDKLAELLARQIPAEGDEQEQFLKRGIAEEHIRRILQEKGISVVRAELPGLEEQVADEWNRRSRDELSN
;
A
#
# COMPACT_ATOMS: atom_id res chain seq x y z
N MET A 1 12.35 -6.39 -34.60
CA MET A 1 11.08 -5.69 -34.29
C MET A 1 11.37 -4.75 -33.14
N LYS A 2 11.51 -3.45 -33.39
CA LYS A 2 11.39 -2.42 -32.35
C LYS A 2 9.93 -2.01 -32.38
N GLY A 3 9.13 -2.52 -31.45
CA GLY A 3 7.78 -2.01 -31.25
C GLY A 3 7.90 -0.75 -30.40
N GLU A 4 7.57 0.40 -30.97
CA GLU A 4 7.37 1.61 -30.16
C GLU A 4 6.03 1.45 -29.44
N LEU A 5 6.01 1.69 -28.13
CA LEU A 5 4.78 1.69 -27.35
C LEU A 5 3.97 2.92 -27.74
N THR A 6 2.66 2.77 -27.85
CA THR A 6 1.73 3.90 -27.88
C THR A 6 1.77 4.66 -26.55
N GLN A 7 1.25 5.89 -26.52
CA GLN A 7 1.17 6.68 -25.29
C GLN A 7 0.37 5.95 -24.19
N ASP A 8 -0.76 5.35 -24.54
CA ASP A 8 -1.61 4.60 -23.61
C ASP A 8 -0.91 3.34 -23.07
N GLU A 9 -0.16 2.62 -23.93
CA GLU A 9 0.63 1.46 -23.51
C GLU A 9 1.80 1.85 -22.60
N LEU A 10 2.44 3.00 -22.87
CA LEU A 10 3.49 3.54 -22.00
C LEU A 10 2.90 3.95 -20.64
N GLN A 11 1.78 4.65 -20.62
CA GLN A 11 1.09 5.03 -19.38
C GLN A 11 0.75 3.79 -18.55
N THR A 12 0.11 2.79 -19.17
CA THR A 12 -0.21 1.51 -18.50
C THR A 12 1.04 0.82 -17.94
N LEU A 13 2.17 0.86 -18.67
CA LEU A 13 3.42 0.29 -18.19
C LEU A 13 3.94 1.03 -16.95
N LEU A 14 3.87 2.36 -16.94
CA LEU A 14 4.33 3.18 -15.79
C LEU A 14 3.46 2.95 -14.56
N GLU A 15 2.15 2.76 -14.73
CA GLU A 15 1.20 2.36 -13.68
C GLU A 15 1.58 1.01 -13.09
N LEU A 16 1.88 0.00 -13.92
CA LEU A 16 2.36 -1.30 -13.45
C LEU A 16 3.70 -1.21 -12.71
N VAL A 17 4.61 -0.35 -13.17
CA VAL A 17 5.89 -0.08 -12.50
C VAL A 17 5.65 0.57 -11.14
N PHE A 18 4.74 1.54 -11.06
CA PHE A 18 4.34 2.17 -9.80
C PHE A 18 3.78 1.15 -8.82
N LEU A 19 2.80 0.36 -9.23
CA LEU A 19 2.19 -0.67 -8.39
C LEU A 19 3.22 -1.70 -7.91
N GLY A 20 4.18 -2.08 -8.76
CA GLY A 20 5.28 -2.97 -8.39
C GLY A 20 6.24 -2.36 -7.36
N GLU A 21 6.62 -1.09 -7.52
CA GLU A 21 7.46 -0.38 -6.52
C GLU A 21 6.71 -0.22 -5.20
N TYR A 22 5.43 0.14 -5.27
CA TYR A 22 4.54 0.27 -4.12
C TYR A 22 4.45 -1.03 -3.33
N ALA A 23 4.12 -2.14 -3.98
CA ALA A 23 4.00 -3.45 -3.34
C ALA A 23 5.30 -3.88 -2.63
N VAL A 24 6.46 -3.50 -3.16
CA VAL A 24 7.76 -3.81 -2.54
C VAL A 24 8.04 -2.91 -1.33
N ASN A 25 7.68 -1.62 -1.39
CA ASN A 25 8.20 -0.60 -0.48
C ASN A 25 7.19 0.05 0.48
N ALA A 26 5.89 0.01 0.21
CA ALA A 26 4.87 0.82 0.91
C ALA A 26 4.86 0.59 2.44
N CYS A 27 4.94 -0.67 2.88
CA CYS A 27 4.86 -1.03 4.30
C CYS A 27 6.24 -1.19 4.98
N ARG A 28 7.33 -0.74 4.35
CA ARG A 28 8.70 -0.91 4.88
C ARG A 28 9.13 0.31 5.69
N ALA A 29 9.89 0.06 6.77
CA ALA A 29 10.56 1.16 7.45
C ALA A 29 11.54 1.87 6.49
N PRO A 30 11.82 3.19 6.66
CA PRO A 30 12.67 3.94 5.73
C PRO A 30 14.05 3.31 5.45
N LYS A 31 14.62 2.60 6.43
CA LYS A 31 15.91 1.90 6.30
C LYS A 31 15.84 0.59 5.51
N GLU A 32 14.65 0.03 5.35
CA GLU A 32 14.38 -1.27 4.71
C GLU A 32 13.85 -1.12 3.28
N VAL A 33 13.52 0.10 2.87
CA VAL A 33 13.10 0.43 1.50
C VAL A 33 14.15 -0.07 0.50
N SER A 34 13.68 -0.80 -0.49
CA SER A 34 14.52 -1.28 -1.57
C SER A 34 14.84 -0.15 -2.53
N ARG A 35 16.00 0.50 -2.33
CA ARG A 35 16.53 1.53 -3.24
C ARG A 35 16.62 1.04 -4.68
N ARG A 36 17.02 -0.22 -4.88
CA ARG A 36 17.08 -0.84 -6.22
C ARG A 36 15.78 -0.72 -7.00
N HIS A 37 14.63 -1.00 -6.37
CA HIS A 37 13.32 -0.95 -7.03
C HIS A 37 12.89 0.50 -7.25
N ARG A 38 13.07 1.35 -6.24
CA ARG A 38 12.77 2.78 -6.33
C ARG A 38 13.57 3.47 -7.43
N ASP A 39 14.89 3.29 -7.44
CA ASP A 39 15.78 3.90 -8.43
C ASP A 39 15.52 3.36 -9.85
N MET A 40 15.01 2.13 -9.98
CA MET A 40 14.57 1.60 -11.27
C MET A 40 13.28 2.29 -11.73
N ALA A 41 12.27 2.39 -10.87
CA ALA A 41 11.02 3.06 -11.19
C ALA A 41 11.26 4.52 -11.59
N TYR A 42 12.05 5.27 -10.81
CA TYR A 42 12.38 6.68 -11.11
C TYR A 42 13.17 6.85 -12.42
N ARG A 43 14.03 5.89 -12.79
CA ARG A 43 14.69 5.92 -14.11
C ARG A 43 13.69 5.77 -15.26
N LEU A 44 12.66 4.95 -15.08
CA LEU A 44 11.60 4.78 -16.08
C LEU A 44 10.69 6.01 -16.15
N TYR A 45 10.33 6.61 -15.00
CA TYR A 45 9.58 7.87 -14.95
C TYR A 45 10.34 8.98 -15.67
N ARG A 46 11.64 9.13 -15.40
CA ARG A 46 12.48 10.11 -16.09
C ARG A 46 12.52 9.89 -17.60
N ALA A 47 12.76 8.66 -18.05
CA ALA A 47 12.80 8.34 -19.46
C ALA A 47 11.47 8.60 -20.18
N ALA A 48 10.34 8.33 -19.52
CA ALA A 48 9.02 8.64 -20.06
C ALA A 48 8.75 10.15 -20.10
N TYR A 49 9.11 10.87 -19.04
CA TYR A 49 8.97 12.33 -18.98
C TYR A 49 9.78 13.03 -20.08
N GLU A 50 11.03 12.61 -20.30
CA GLU A 50 11.90 13.10 -21.38
C GLU A 50 11.26 12.91 -22.75
N ALA A 51 10.67 11.73 -22.99
CA ALA A 51 10.01 11.39 -24.24
C ALA A 51 8.73 12.22 -24.47
N GLU A 52 7.92 12.43 -23.44
CA GLU A 52 6.64 13.15 -23.52
C GLU A 52 6.83 14.67 -23.66
N LYS A 53 7.73 15.25 -22.87
CA LYS A 53 7.95 16.72 -22.85
C LYS A 53 8.97 17.20 -23.88
N HIS A 54 9.54 16.29 -24.67
CA HIS A 54 10.59 16.59 -25.66
C HIS A 54 11.75 17.41 -25.08
N VAL A 55 12.17 17.06 -23.85
CA VAL A 55 13.19 17.80 -23.12
C VAL A 55 14.51 17.74 -23.90
N SER A 56 15.06 18.91 -24.22
CA SER A 56 16.31 19.01 -25.00
C SER A 56 17.57 18.87 -24.14
N ASP A 57 17.45 19.12 -22.83
CA ASP A 57 18.53 18.99 -21.85
C ASP A 57 18.05 18.15 -20.64
N PRO A 58 18.39 16.86 -20.57
CA PRO A 58 18.00 15.96 -19.48
C PRO A 58 18.51 16.35 -18.08
N GLU A 59 19.56 17.16 -18.00
CA GLU A 59 20.10 17.66 -16.72
C GLU A 59 19.25 18.80 -16.13
N ALA A 60 18.38 19.41 -16.95
CA ALA A 60 17.48 20.47 -16.51
C ALA A 60 16.21 19.95 -15.82
N ILE A 61 15.93 18.64 -15.87
CA ILE A 61 14.75 18.05 -15.23
C ILE A 61 14.92 18.08 -13.72
N GLU A 62 14.12 18.92 -13.07
CA GLU A 62 14.11 19.06 -11.62
C GLU A 62 13.38 17.87 -10.95
N GLN A 63 13.70 17.59 -9.69
CA GLN A 63 13.12 16.44 -8.97
C GLN A 63 11.63 16.62 -8.70
N ASN A 64 11.19 17.84 -8.40
CA ASN A 64 9.77 18.21 -8.27
C ASN A 64 8.96 17.87 -9.54
N GLU A 65 9.52 18.06 -10.74
CA GLU A 65 8.83 17.73 -12.00
C GLU A 65 8.62 16.21 -12.13
N LEU A 66 9.59 15.41 -11.68
CA LEU A 66 9.47 13.96 -11.65
C LEU A 66 8.50 13.48 -10.56
N ASP A 67 8.46 14.18 -9.43
CA ASP A 67 7.53 13.90 -8.34
C ASP A 67 6.09 14.19 -8.79
N ASP A 68 5.84 15.34 -9.44
CA ASP A 68 4.54 15.68 -10.04
C ASP A 68 4.11 14.67 -11.11
N PHE A 69 5.05 14.21 -11.95
CA PHE A 69 4.76 13.18 -12.95
C PHE A 69 4.42 11.82 -12.31
N ARG A 70 5.11 11.47 -11.22
CA ARG A 70 4.80 10.27 -10.43
C ARG A 70 3.42 10.39 -9.77
N ASP A 71 3.04 11.57 -9.30
CA ASP A 71 1.72 11.79 -8.71
C ASP A 71 0.60 11.63 -9.75
N GLN A 72 0.81 12.05 -11.00
CA GLN A 72 -0.12 11.77 -12.10
C GLN A 72 -0.30 10.26 -12.36
N ILE A 73 0.79 9.49 -12.27
CA ILE A 73 0.73 8.02 -12.39
C ILE A 73 -0.05 7.43 -11.20
N TYR A 74 0.19 7.94 -9.98
CA TYR A 74 -0.54 7.52 -8.79
C TYR A 74 -2.04 7.82 -8.91
N ASP A 75 -2.42 9.00 -9.38
CA ASP A 75 -3.81 9.39 -9.57
C ASP A 75 -4.57 8.42 -10.48
N GLY A 76 -3.89 7.87 -11.50
CA GLY A 76 -4.44 6.87 -12.42
C GLY A 76 -4.68 5.50 -11.78
N VAL A 77 -4.00 5.16 -10.68
CA VAL A 77 -4.10 3.83 -10.03
C VAL A 77 -4.63 3.85 -8.60
N GLN A 78 -4.86 5.03 -8.01
CA GLN A 78 -5.22 5.17 -6.59
C GLN A 78 -6.45 4.34 -6.21
N GLU A 79 -7.51 4.34 -7.02
CA GLU A 79 -8.74 3.60 -6.72
C GLU A 79 -8.50 2.08 -6.73
N TYR A 80 -7.70 1.59 -7.68
CA TYR A 80 -7.30 0.17 -7.73
C TYR A 80 -6.47 -0.21 -6.51
N LEU A 81 -5.59 0.69 -6.08
CA LEU A 81 -4.73 0.48 -4.94
C LEU A 81 -5.53 0.44 -3.64
N GLU A 82 -6.40 1.42 -3.40
CA GLU A 82 -7.27 1.48 -2.22
C GLU A 82 -8.16 0.24 -2.11
N GLN A 83 -8.75 -0.19 -3.23
CA GLN A 83 -9.56 -1.41 -3.28
C GLN A 83 -8.70 -2.64 -2.95
N PHE A 84 -7.54 -2.78 -3.58
CA PHE A 84 -6.62 -3.90 -3.32
C PHE A 84 -6.18 -3.96 -1.85
N GLU A 85 -5.79 -2.82 -1.27
CA GLU A 85 -5.37 -2.74 0.13
C GLU A 85 -6.49 -3.11 1.09
N THR A 86 -7.70 -2.61 0.82
CA THR A 86 -8.89 -2.96 1.59
C THR A 86 -9.14 -4.46 1.53
N ASP A 87 -9.17 -5.05 0.35
CA ASP A 87 -9.43 -6.48 0.17
C ASP A 87 -8.38 -7.35 0.86
N VAL A 88 -7.10 -7.03 0.67
CA VAL A 88 -5.99 -7.76 1.32
C VAL A 88 -6.05 -7.62 2.85
N CYS A 89 -6.39 -6.42 3.36
CA CYS A 89 -6.55 -6.20 4.79
C CYS A 89 -7.67 -7.07 5.37
N LEU A 90 -8.85 -7.07 4.73
CA LEU A 90 -9.99 -7.87 5.17
C LEU A 90 -9.70 -9.37 5.09
N ASP A 91 -9.01 -9.83 4.04
CA ASP A 91 -8.60 -11.23 3.89
C ASP A 91 -7.64 -11.66 4.99
N LYS A 92 -6.62 -10.85 5.27
CA LYS A 92 -5.65 -11.15 6.34
C LYS A 92 -6.30 -11.10 7.72
N LEU A 93 -7.24 -10.19 7.93
CA LEU A 93 -8.00 -10.11 9.16
C LEU A 93 -8.90 -11.35 9.35
N ALA A 94 -9.55 -11.83 8.28
CA ALA A 94 -10.32 -13.07 8.32
C ALA A 94 -9.46 -14.27 8.73
N GLU A 95 -8.28 -14.42 8.11
CA GLU A 95 -7.30 -15.47 8.43
C GLU A 95 -6.89 -15.41 9.91
N LEU A 96 -6.57 -14.21 10.41
CA LEU A 96 -6.14 -14.01 11.80
C LEU A 96 -7.26 -14.30 12.81
N LEU A 97 -8.49 -13.87 12.53
CA LEU A 97 -9.64 -14.11 13.41
C LEU A 97 -10.04 -15.60 13.41
N ALA A 98 -10.01 -16.26 12.26
CA ALA A 98 -10.33 -17.69 12.14
C ALA A 98 -9.37 -18.57 12.96
N ARG A 99 -8.10 -18.19 13.04
CA ARG A 99 -7.10 -18.89 13.87
C ARG A 99 -7.40 -18.84 15.37
N GLN A 100 -8.13 -17.84 15.83
CA GLN A 100 -8.51 -17.71 17.24
C GLN A 100 -9.71 -18.56 17.63
N ILE A 101 -10.47 -19.07 16.65
CA ILE A 101 -11.62 -19.93 16.93
C ILE A 101 -11.10 -21.30 17.43
N PRO A 102 -11.52 -21.73 18.64
CA PRO A 102 -11.17 -23.06 19.13
C PRO A 102 -11.66 -24.13 18.15
N ALA A 103 -10.75 -24.99 17.71
CA ALA A 103 -11.05 -26.12 16.83
C ALA A 103 -10.69 -27.42 17.55
N GLU A 104 -11.70 -28.24 17.82
CA GLU A 104 -11.54 -29.59 18.33
C GLU A 104 -11.43 -30.59 17.17
N GLY A 105 -10.84 -31.76 17.42
CA GLY A 105 -10.65 -32.82 16.42
C GLY A 105 -9.17 -33.06 16.10
N ASP A 106 -8.91 -33.93 15.14
CA ASP A 106 -7.56 -34.12 14.59
C ASP A 106 -7.08 -32.91 13.76
N GLU A 107 -5.82 -32.91 13.33
CA GLU A 107 -5.24 -31.79 12.57
C GLU A 107 -6.02 -31.46 11.28
N GLN A 108 -6.55 -32.49 10.61
CA GLN A 108 -7.28 -32.33 9.37
C GLN A 108 -8.67 -31.74 9.62
N GLU A 109 -9.36 -32.20 10.66
CA GLU A 109 -10.64 -31.63 11.11
C GLU A 109 -10.47 -30.17 11.57
N GLN A 110 -9.40 -29.87 12.30
CA GLN A 110 -9.10 -28.51 12.73
C GLN A 110 -8.82 -27.59 11.53
N PHE A 111 -8.06 -28.06 10.54
CA PHE A 111 -7.81 -27.31 9.31
C PHE A 111 -9.10 -26.99 8.56
N LEU A 112 -9.98 -27.97 8.37
CA LEU A 112 -11.27 -27.77 7.70
C LEU A 112 -12.18 -26.81 8.47
N LYS A 113 -12.29 -26.96 9.79
CA LYS A 113 -13.10 -26.06 10.64
C LYS A 113 -12.61 -24.61 10.57
N ARG A 114 -11.29 -24.40 10.58
CA ARG A 114 -10.70 -23.06 10.42
C ARG A 114 -10.93 -22.49 9.04
N GLY A 115 -10.84 -23.30 7.98
CA GLY A 115 -11.15 -22.86 6.61
C GLY A 115 -12.61 -22.40 6.47
N ILE A 116 -13.56 -23.15 7.04
CA ILE A 116 -14.98 -22.76 7.09
C ILE A 116 -15.15 -21.44 7.86
N ALA A 117 -14.51 -21.33 9.03
CA ALA A 117 -14.58 -20.11 9.84
C ALA A 117 -14.01 -18.89 9.11
N GLU A 118 -12.86 -19.02 8.45
CA GLU A 118 -12.24 -17.99 7.64
C GLU A 118 -13.17 -17.52 6.51
N GLU A 119 -13.79 -18.45 5.80
CA GLU A 119 -14.74 -18.12 4.72
C GLU A 119 -15.95 -17.33 5.23
N HIS A 120 -16.51 -17.73 6.37
CA HIS A 120 -17.62 -17.03 7.00
C HIS A 120 -17.22 -15.63 7.49
N ILE A 121 -16.05 -15.50 8.13
CA ILE A 121 -15.55 -14.22 8.61
C ILE A 121 -15.25 -13.29 7.43
N ARG A 122 -14.61 -13.79 6.36
CA ARG A 122 -14.34 -13.03 5.14
C ARG A 122 -15.62 -12.42 4.56
N ARG A 123 -16.69 -13.21 4.42
CA ARG A 123 -17.99 -12.71 3.94
C ARG A 123 -18.54 -11.59 4.82
N ILE A 124 -18.50 -11.77 6.14
CA ILE A 124 -18.97 -10.75 7.09
C ILE A 124 -18.15 -9.46 6.95
N LEU A 125 -16.82 -9.58 6.83
CA LEU A 125 -15.90 -8.44 6.67
C LEU A 125 -16.08 -7.72 5.34
N GLN A 126 -16.30 -8.44 4.24
CA GLN A 126 -16.58 -7.85 2.92
C GLN A 126 -17.92 -7.10 2.90
N GLU A 127 -18.96 -7.64 3.57
CA GLU A 127 -20.28 -7.01 3.61
C GLU A 127 -20.36 -5.79 4.54
N LYS A 128 -19.66 -5.85 5.68
CA LYS A 128 -19.83 -4.87 6.78
C LYS A 128 -18.57 -4.04 7.07
N GLY A 129 -17.48 -4.32 6.37
CA GLY A 129 -16.18 -3.71 6.59
C GLY A 129 -15.58 -4.05 7.96
N ILE A 130 -14.53 -3.31 8.32
CA ILE A 130 -13.81 -3.48 9.60
C ILE A 130 -14.65 -3.10 10.83
N SER A 131 -15.78 -2.41 10.65
CA SER A 131 -16.65 -1.92 11.73
C SER A 131 -17.19 -3.00 12.67
N VAL A 132 -17.24 -4.25 12.21
CA VAL A 132 -17.69 -5.41 12.99
C VAL A 132 -16.64 -5.90 13.98
N VAL A 133 -15.39 -5.48 13.81
CA VAL A 133 -14.27 -5.90 14.64
C VAL A 133 -14.17 -4.96 15.83
N ARG A 134 -14.40 -5.49 17.03
CA ARG A 134 -14.18 -4.76 18.28
C ARG A 134 -12.73 -4.92 18.71
N ALA A 135 -11.96 -3.83 18.62
CA ALA A 135 -10.63 -3.76 19.18
C ALA A 135 -10.70 -3.25 20.62
N GLU A 136 -10.19 -4.02 21.57
CA GLU A 136 -9.97 -3.56 22.94
C GLU A 136 -8.51 -3.08 23.05
N LEU A 137 -8.31 -1.78 23.25
CA LEU A 137 -6.99 -1.14 23.32
C LEU A 137 -6.82 -0.43 24.69
N PRO A 138 -6.58 -1.17 25.77
CA PRO A 138 -6.55 -0.61 27.12
C PRO A 138 -5.47 0.47 27.27
N GLY A 139 -5.86 1.63 27.81
CA GLY A 139 -4.94 2.75 28.10
C GLY A 139 -4.48 3.56 26.89
N LEU A 140 -4.98 3.27 25.68
CA LEU A 140 -4.58 4.01 24.47
C LEU A 140 -4.94 5.50 24.56
N GLU A 141 -6.12 5.84 25.06
CA GLU A 141 -6.57 7.23 25.19
C GLU A 141 -5.62 8.06 26.06
N GLU A 142 -5.18 7.49 27.18
CA GLU A 142 -4.22 8.12 28.11
C GLU A 142 -2.84 8.28 27.45
N GLN A 143 -2.35 7.23 26.76
CA GLN A 143 -1.08 7.28 26.03
C GLN A 143 -1.07 8.35 24.93
N VAL A 144 -2.17 8.48 24.18
CA VAL A 144 -2.32 9.50 23.14
C VAL A 144 -2.34 10.90 23.76
N ALA A 145 -3.05 11.08 24.87
CA ALA A 145 -3.11 12.36 25.58
C ALA A 145 -1.74 12.78 26.14
N ASP A 146 -1.00 11.85 26.74
CA ASP A 146 0.34 12.10 27.27
C ASP A 146 1.33 12.48 26.17
N GLU A 147 1.31 11.75 25.05
CA GLU A 147 2.18 12.03 23.90
C GLU A 147 1.85 13.39 23.26
N TRP A 148 0.56 13.73 23.13
CA TRP A 148 0.14 15.05 22.66
C TRP A 148 0.65 16.16 23.57
N ASN A 149 0.43 16.04 24.88
CA ASN A 149 0.88 17.02 25.87
C ASN A 149 2.41 17.22 25.86
N ARG A 150 3.17 16.14 25.59
CA ARG A 150 4.63 16.20 25.45
C ARG A 150 5.03 17.01 24.22
N ARG A 151 4.48 16.67 23.04
CA ARG A 151 4.81 17.34 21.77
C ARG A 151 4.39 18.80 21.74
N SER A 152 3.20 19.13 22.25
CA SER A 152 2.71 20.51 22.29
C SER A 152 3.56 21.41 23.18
N ARG A 153 4.20 20.88 24.23
CA ARG A 153 5.14 21.66 25.06
C ARG A 153 6.46 21.94 24.35
N ASP A 154 6.95 20.97 23.58
CA ASP A 154 8.20 21.11 22.82
C ASP A 154 8.05 22.09 21.64
N GLU A 155 6.86 22.15 21.01
CA GLU A 155 6.57 23.11 19.92
C GLU A 155 6.27 24.54 20.43
N LEU A 156 5.74 24.70 21.64
CA LEU A 156 5.48 26.03 22.25
C LEU A 156 6.70 26.62 22.98
N SER A 157 7.81 25.89 23.06
CA SER A 157 9.06 26.31 23.70
C SER A 157 10.15 26.73 22.71
N ASN A 158 9.86 26.72 21.40
CA ASN A 158 10.69 27.26 20.30
C ASN A 158 10.01 28.48 19.67
#